data_AF-A0A0G1XSA8-F1
#
_entry.id   AF-A0A0G1XSA8-F1
#
_cell.length_a   1.000
_cell.length_b   1.000
_cell.length_c   1.000
_cell.angle_alpha   90.00
_cell.angle_beta   90.00
_cell.angle_gamma   90.00
#
_symmetry.space_group_name_H-M   'P 1'
#
loop_
_entity.id
_entity.type
_entity.pdbx_description
1 polymer ?
#
loop_
_entity_poly.entity_id
_entity_poly.type
_entity_poly.pdbx_seq_one_letter_code
_entity_poly.pdbx_strand_id
1 'polypeptide(L)'
;MRRLLPGLLLFTAIMATAGRWAQVSAEECDNPGALSDSVKIQQCIGKYNGILDAIAKANSNNQEELNRLKSQVLNLKSQINSLDKRLTELSGDIFDREVKVGVQQELLAARVRTHYIRKREDAGMLIFFSSNSGGEFFRDLAYREKLAHNDQEIIKVVAGEINKLNTQAENMKRQKESTAALKVRVDKQAGFLEGEVKKASAYVSDLGGKIAALTARQQALLAEKTGTYATSVGDVPLADDPAARPDYNPGFSPAFAMFSFGAPHFKGMSQYGAFGRAKNGQNYRQILEAYYGNVEIRKVNVPSVINTSAGTLAFEGNYMKGIAEMPTVWADRGGYEALKAQAVAARSYALAYVGWRINNQNAGGRICTTESCQVYNSGKAGSPGRWGDAVRETEAEILVSRSSGEVVNAWYASTSGGYQEGRGGRTERGKRRESHPGFIKDGTNPDPGRLAAEATRGLRKRNLRI
;
A
#
# COMPACT_ATOMS: atom_id res chain seq x y z
N MET A 1 -19.78 16.63 -37.48
CA MET A 1 -19.86 16.95 -36.04
C MET A 1 -20.87 16.04 -35.33
N ARG A 2 -20.60 14.74 -35.24
CA ARG A 2 -21.33 13.75 -34.42
C ARG A 2 -20.37 12.57 -34.24
N ARG A 3 -20.26 12.02 -33.03
CA ARG A 3 -19.34 10.95 -32.55
C ARG A 3 -18.04 11.41 -31.88
N LEU A 4 -18.15 12.15 -30.78
CA LEU A 4 -17.13 12.19 -29.71
C LEU A 4 -17.86 12.49 -28.39
N LEU A 5 -18.64 11.53 -27.88
CA LEU A 5 -19.33 11.61 -26.59
C LEU A 5 -19.76 10.21 -26.13
N PRO A 6 -18.84 9.36 -25.65
CA PRO A 6 -19.22 8.41 -24.61
C PRO A 6 -18.31 8.42 -23.38
N GLY A 7 -17.24 9.23 -23.35
CA GLY A 7 -16.31 9.26 -22.22
C GLY A 7 -16.80 10.03 -20.98
N LEU A 8 -17.67 11.02 -21.16
CA LEU A 8 -18.06 11.93 -20.07
C LEU A 8 -19.20 11.40 -19.18
N LEU A 9 -19.96 10.40 -19.65
CA LEU A 9 -21.10 9.83 -18.91
C LEU A 9 -20.70 8.68 -17.97
N LEU A 10 -19.48 8.15 -18.08
CA LEU A 10 -19.01 7.10 -17.18
C LEU A 10 -18.57 7.65 -15.80
N PHE A 11 -18.31 8.95 -15.70
CA PHE A 11 -17.88 9.57 -14.43
C PHE A 11 -19.04 9.83 -13.46
N THR A 12 -20.28 9.87 -13.95
CA THR A 12 -21.48 10.15 -13.13
C THR A 12 -22.24 8.90 -12.71
N ALA A 13 -21.91 7.71 -13.22
CA ALA A 13 -22.71 6.49 -13.02
C ALA A 13 -22.18 5.51 -11.96
N ILE A 14 -21.01 5.74 -11.35
CA ILE A 14 -20.39 4.81 -10.38
C ILE A 14 -20.67 5.22 -8.91
N MET A 15 -21.60 6.14 -8.67
CA MET A 15 -22.00 6.58 -7.30
C MET A 15 -23.37 6.07 -6.85
N ALA A 16 -23.95 5.07 -7.53
CA ALA A 16 -25.26 4.53 -7.15
C ALA A 16 -25.29 3.01 -7.28
N THR A 17 -24.66 2.29 -6.34
CA THR A 17 -25.07 0.98 -5.80
C THR A 17 -23.90 0.31 -5.08
N ALA A 18 -23.66 0.69 -3.83
CA ALA A 18 -22.92 -0.14 -2.88
C ALA A 18 -23.65 -0.09 -1.53
N GLY A 19 -23.95 -1.28 -1.00
CA GLY A 19 -24.83 -1.49 0.14
C GLY A 19 -24.38 -0.81 1.43
N ARG A 20 -25.36 -0.71 2.33
CA ARG A 20 -25.27 -0.19 3.71
C ARG A 20 -24.09 -0.79 4.49
N TRP A 21 -22.95 -0.14 4.43
CA TRP A 21 -21.89 -0.13 5.43
C TRP A 21 -21.68 1.34 5.77
N ALA A 22 -21.61 1.68 7.07
CA ALA A 22 -21.53 3.07 7.54
C ALA A 22 -20.49 3.87 6.74
N GLN A 23 -20.96 4.74 5.83
CA GLN A 23 -20.10 5.51 4.95
C GLN A 23 -19.54 6.70 5.73
N VAL A 24 -18.24 6.68 5.98
CA VAL A 24 -17.49 7.87 6.36
C VAL A 24 -17.73 8.93 5.28
N SER A 25 -18.22 10.10 5.69
CA SER A 25 -18.53 11.17 4.74
C SER A 25 -17.22 11.68 4.12
N ALA A 26 -17.25 12.16 2.87
CA ALA A 26 -16.06 12.68 2.20
C ALA A 26 -15.43 13.87 2.97
N GLU A 27 -16.25 14.60 3.71
CA GLU A 27 -15.90 15.79 4.49
C GLU A 27 -15.10 15.47 5.75
N GLU A 28 -15.27 14.27 6.32
CA GLU A 28 -14.46 13.81 7.46
C GLU A 28 -13.02 13.48 7.01
N CYS A 29 -12.84 12.87 5.82
CA CYS A 29 -11.52 12.47 5.33
C CYS A 29 -10.62 13.64 4.88
N ASP A 30 -11.20 14.82 4.61
CA ASP A 30 -10.46 16.02 4.19
C ASP A 30 -9.83 16.78 5.38
N ASN A 31 -10.20 16.47 6.63
CA ASN A 31 -9.61 17.06 7.83
C ASN A 31 -8.94 16.00 8.74
N PRO A 32 -7.69 15.59 8.43
CA PRO A 32 -6.99 14.55 9.17
C PRO A 32 -6.81 14.88 10.66
N GLY A 33 -6.78 16.15 11.05
CA GLY A 33 -6.61 16.57 12.45
C GLY A 33 -7.80 16.23 13.36
N ALA A 34 -9.01 16.10 12.81
CA ALA A 34 -10.23 15.80 13.56
C ALA A 34 -10.45 14.30 13.81
N LEU A 35 -9.72 13.42 13.13
CA LEU A 35 -9.85 11.98 13.32
C LEU A 35 -8.97 11.47 14.48
N SER A 36 -9.61 10.71 15.36
CA SER A 36 -8.99 9.98 16.49
C SER A 36 -9.08 8.46 16.36
N ASP A 37 -9.88 7.95 15.42
CA ASP A 37 -10.07 6.51 15.19
C ASP A 37 -9.19 6.01 14.03
N SER A 38 -8.28 5.09 14.36
CA SER A 38 -7.35 4.47 13.41
C SER A 38 -8.05 3.66 12.32
N VAL A 39 -9.24 3.09 12.60
CA VAL A 39 -10.00 2.31 11.59
C VAL A 39 -10.60 3.23 10.54
N LYS A 40 -11.14 4.38 10.95
CA LYS A 40 -11.70 5.38 10.04
C LYS A 40 -10.62 6.00 9.14
N ILE A 41 -9.44 6.28 9.68
CA ILE A 41 -8.30 6.78 8.90
C ILE A 41 -7.89 5.77 7.82
N GLN A 42 -7.85 4.48 8.16
CA GLN A 42 -7.51 3.44 7.19
C GLN A 42 -8.56 3.28 6.08
N GLN A 43 -9.84 3.47 6.41
CA GLN A 43 -10.91 3.52 5.40
C GLN A 43 -10.78 4.73 4.47
N CYS A 44 -10.44 5.92 5.00
CA CYS A 44 -10.17 7.11 4.19
C CYS A 44 -8.96 6.91 3.25
N ILE A 45 -7.86 6.33 3.76
CA ILE A 45 -6.67 6.00 2.95
C ILE A 45 -7.05 5.01 1.84
N GLY A 46 -7.81 3.96 2.14
CA GLY A 46 -8.28 2.99 1.16
C GLY A 46 -9.13 3.62 0.05
N LYS A 47 -10.05 4.54 0.42
CA LYS A 47 -10.89 5.27 -0.53
C LYS A 47 -10.05 6.17 -1.44
N TYR A 48 -9.12 6.96 -0.90
CA TYR A 48 -8.26 7.82 -1.71
C TYR A 48 -7.28 7.03 -2.57
N ASN A 49 -6.74 5.91 -2.10
CA ASN A 49 -5.91 5.02 -2.91
C ASN A 49 -6.68 4.43 -4.10
N GLY A 50 -7.94 4.02 -3.90
CA GLY A 50 -8.79 3.54 -4.99
C GLY A 50 -9.09 4.61 -6.04
N ILE A 51 -9.33 5.85 -5.61
CA ILE A 51 -9.53 6.99 -6.52
C ILE A 51 -8.22 7.34 -7.24
N LEU A 52 -7.09 7.32 -6.53
CA LEU A 52 -5.78 7.63 -7.08
C LEU A 52 -5.37 6.61 -8.15
N ASP A 53 -5.58 5.31 -7.92
CA ASP A 53 -5.29 4.27 -8.91
C ASP A 53 -6.14 4.42 -10.18
N ALA A 54 -7.44 4.67 -10.02
CA ALA A 54 -8.34 4.89 -11.14
C ALA A 54 -7.95 6.13 -11.99
N ILE A 55 -7.58 7.22 -11.33
CA ILE A 55 -7.16 8.46 -12.01
C ILE A 55 -5.76 8.31 -12.62
N ALA A 56 -4.82 7.67 -11.94
CA ALA A 56 -3.48 7.42 -12.45
C ALA A 56 -3.53 6.61 -13.76
N LYS A 57 -4.37 5.56 -13.81
CA LYS A 57 -4.58 4.76 -15.02
C LYS A 57 -5.28 5.52 -16.15
N ALA A 58 -6.25 6.37 -15.84
CA ALA A 58 -6.88 7.23 -16.85
C ALA A 58 -5.90 8.28 -17.39
N ASN A 59 -5.06 8.84 -16.51
CA ASN A 59 -4.09 9.88 -16.85
C ASN A 59 -2.94 9.32 -17.70
N SER A 60 -2.49 8.08 -17.47
CA SER A 60 -1.46 7.45 -18.32
C SER A 60 -1.94 7.28 -19.77
N ASN A 61 -3.18 6.83 -19.97
CA ASN A 61 -3.76 6.69 -21.30
C ASN A 61 -3.91 8.05 -22.00
N ASN A 62 -4.38 9.07 -21.27
CA ASN A 62 -4.50 10.43 -21.81
C ASN A 62 -3.12 11.04 -22.15
N GLN A 63 -2.08 10.72 -21.38
CA GLN A 63 -0.71 11.15 -21.65
C GLN A 63 -0.14 10.50 -22.92
N GLU A 64 -0.41 9.21 -23.13
CA GLU A 64 -0.04 8.52 -24.38
C GLU A 64 -0.75 9.12 -25.59
N GLU A 65 -2.05 9.38 -25.48
CA GLU A 65 -2.84 10.01 -26.53
C GLU A 65 -2.34 11.43 -26.83
N LEU A 66 -2.00 12.21 -25.80
CA LEU A 66 -1.40 13.54 -25.97
C LEU A 66 -0.06 13.48 -26.71
N ASN A 67 0.80 12.53 -26.36
CA ASN A 67 2.09 12.33 -27.03
C ASN A 67 1.91 11.94 -28.50
N ARG A 68 0.90 11.11 -28.79
CA ARG A 68 0.52 10.74 -30.16
C ARG A 68 0.02 11.96 -30.95
N LEU A 69 -0.85 12.78 -30.37
CA LEU A 69 -1.34 14.02 -31.01
C LEU A 69 -0.19 15.00 -31.27
N LYS A 70 0.71 15.22 -30.29
CA LYS A 70 1.91 16.05 -30.47
C LYS A 70 2.81 15.53 -31.61
N SER A 71 2.96 14.21 -31.73
CA SER A 71 3.71 13.59 -32.83
C SER A 71 3.04 13.81 -34.19
N GLN A 72 1.70 13.71 -34.25
CA GLN A 72 0.93 14.03 -35.46
C GLN A 72 1.10 15.49 -35.87
N VAL A 73 1.09 16.41 -34.91
CA VAL A 73 1.33 17.85 -35.14
C VAL A 73 2.71 18.08 -35.77
N LEU A 74 3.75 17.43 -35.25
CA LEU A 74 5.11 17.54 -35.79
C LEU A 74 5.19 17.01 -37.22
N ASN A 75 4.56 15.86 -37.50
CA ASN A 75 4.49 15.31 -38.85
C ASN A 75 3.75 16.26 -39.82
N LEU A 76 2.59 16.77 -39.43
CA LEU A 76 1.83 17.74 -40.22
C LEU A 76 2.64 19.01 -40.49
N LYS A 77 3.41 19.51 -39.50
CA LYS A 77 4.32 20.64 -39.68
C LYS A 77 5.40 20.32 -40.73
N SER A 78 5.99 19.12 -40.68
CA SER A 78 6.97 18.67 -41.67
C SER A 78 6.37 18.57 -43.08
N GLN A 79 5.13 18.06 -43.20
CA GLN A 79 4.43 17.99 -44.48
C GLN A 79 4.17 19.39 -45.06
N ILE A 80 3.74 20.34 -44.24
CA ILE A 80 3.53 21.74 -44.65
C ILE A 80 4.85 22.35 -45.16
N ASN A 81 5.96 22.15 -44.43
CA ASN A 81 7.27 22.66 -44.84
C ASN A 81 7.74 22.03 -46.17
N SER A 82 7.50 20.73 -46.35
CA SER A 82 7.81 20.06 -47.63
C SER A 82 6.96 20.59 -48.79
N LEU A 83 5.68 20.87 -48.56
CA LEU A 83 4.80 21.48 -49.56
C LEU A 83 5.26 22.89 -49.90
N ASP A 84 5.71 23.67 -48.91
CA ASP A 84 6.20 25.04 -49.11
C ASP A 84 7.47 25.08 -49.95
N LYS A 85 8.40 24.14 -49.69
CA LYS A 85 9.61 23.99 -50.49
C LYS A 85 9.27 23.65 -51.96
N ARG A 86 8.36 22.71 -52.18
CA ARG A 86 7.91 22.33 -53.53
C ARG A 86 7.20 23.47 -54.26
N LEU A 87 6.40 24.26 -53.55
CA LEU A 87 5.76 25.45 -54.12
C LEU A 87 6.80 26.51 -54.54
N THR A 88 7.86 26.68 -53.76
CA THR A 88 8.97 27.59 -54.08
C THR A 88 9.75 27.12 -55.31
N GLU A 89 10.08 25.82 -55.38
CA GLU A 89 10.72 25.20 -56.55
C GLU A 89 9.86 25.36 -57.80
N LEU A 90 8.57 25.06 -57.70
CA LEU A 90 7.62 25.18 -58.81
C LEU A 90 7.43 26.63 -59.27
N SER A 91 7.44 27.61 -58.36
CA SER A 91 7.40 29.03 -58.70
C SER A 91 8.63 29.47 -59.49
N GLY A 92 9.81 28.92 -59.18
CA GLY A 92 11.04 29.15 -59.95
C GLY A 92 10.94 28.54 -61.36
N ASP A 93 10.48 27.29 -61.46
CA ASP A 93 10.29 26.63 -62.75
C ASP A 93 9.28 27.37 -63.66
N ILE A 94 8.19 27.88 -63.08
CA ILE A 94 7.21 28.71 -63.81
C ILE A 94 7.89 29.99 -64.30
N PHE A 95 8.62 30.70 -63.44
CA PHE A 95 9.31 31.94 -63.81
C PHE A 95 10.32 31.72 -64.94
N ASP A 96 11.16 30.68 -64.84
CA ASP A 96 12.15 30.35 -65.88
C ASP A 96 11.47 30.01 -67.22
N ARG A 97 10.32 29.34 -67.18
CA ARG A 97 9.53 29.01 -68.38
C ARG A 97 8.81 30.24 -68.93
N GLU A 98 8.28 31.12 -68.08
CA GLU A 98 7.69 32.40 -68.49
C GLU A 98 8.71 33.32 -69.13
N VAL A 99 9.94 33.41 -68.60
CA VAL A 99 11.05 34.15 -69.22
C VAL A 99 11.41 33.55 -70.58
N LYS A 100 11.51 32.22 -70.68
CA LYS A 100 11.71 31.54 -71.98
C LYS A 100 10.57 31.84 -72.96
N VAL A 101 9.32 31.83 -72.49
CA VAL A 101 8.16 32.22 -73.31
C VAL A 101 8.23 33.68 -73.69
N GLY A 102 8.63 34.61 -72.82
CA GLY A 102 8.75 36.03 -73.13
C GLY A 102 9.79 36.29 -74.22
N VAL A 103 10.99 35.70 -74.07
CA VAL A 103 12.03 35.74 -75.10
C VAL A 103 11.55 35.08 -76.40
N GLN A 104 10.86 33.94 -76.30
CA GLN A 104 10.26 33.29 -77.47
C GLN A 104 9.07 34.06 -78.04
N GLN A 105 8.33 34.85 -77.26
CA GLN A 105 7.20 35.67 -77.70
C GLN A 105 7.68 36.91 -78.43
N GLU A 106 8.77 37.55 -78.00
CA GLU A 106 9.39 38.62 -78.80
C GLU A 106 9.95 38.05 -80.11
N LEU A 107 10.65 36.92 -80.04
CA LEU A 107 11.19 36.23 -81.21
C LEU A 107 10.07 35.74 -82.14
N LEU A 108 8.97 35.24 -81.57
CA LEU A 108 7.78 34.79 -82.28
C LEU A 108 6.99 35.97 -82.83
N ALA A 109 6.83 37.08 -82.11
CA ALA A 109 6.19 38.29 -82.59
C ALA A 109 7.00 38.87 -83.76
N ALA A 110 8.34 38.86 -83.65
CA ALA A 110 9.22 39.19 -84.75
C ALA A 110 9.07 38.20 -85.93
N ARG A 111 8.99 36.88 -85.69
CA ARG A 111 8.79 35.87 -86.75
C ARG A 111 7.40 35.90 -87.37
N VAL A 112 6.35 36.10 -86.59
CA VAL A 112 4.95 36.24 -87.02
C VAL A 112 4.77 37.53 -87.77
N ARG A 113 5.37 38.64 -87.32
CA ARG A 113 5.44 39.89 -88.08
C ARG A 113 6.17 39.68 -89.39
N THR A 114 7.34 39.04 -89.36
CA THR A 114 8.12 38.71 -90.57
C THR A 114 7.33 37.78 -91.51
N HIS A 115 6.65 36.78 -90.98
CA HIS A 115 5.80 35.85 -91.72
C HIS A 115 4.56 36.55 -92.28
N TYR A 116 3.92 37.44 -91.52
CA TYR A 116 2.77 38.22 -91.97
C TYR A 116 3.16 39.19 -93.08
N ILE A 117 4.29 39.89 -92.94
CA ILE A 117 4.90 40.70 -94.01
C ILE A 117 5.15 39.82 -95.25
N ARG A 118 5.83 38.67 -95.08
CA ARG A 118 6.15 37.71 -96.16
C ARG A 118 4.96 36.93 -96.74
N LYS A 119 3.79 36.96 -96.09
CA LYS A 119 2.53 36.34 -96.56
C LYS A 119 1.65 37.37 -97.26
N ARG A 120 1.73 38.63 -96.84
CA ARG A 120 1.01 39.75 -97.42
C ARG A 120 1.70 40.27 -98.68
N GLU A 121 3.03 40.32 -98.67
CA GLU A 121 3.83 40.27 -99.89
C GLU A 121 3.74 38.82 -100.36
N ASP A 122 2.98 38.51 -101.41
CA ASP A 122 2.81 37.13 -101.89
C ASP A 122 4.16 36.60 -102.44
N ALA A 123 5.03 36.21 -101.52
CA ALA A 123 6.43 35.95 -101.79
C ALA A 123 6.63 34.62 -102.52
N GLY A 124 5.57 33.81 -102.70
CA GLY A 124 5.65 32.58 -103.49
C GLY A 124 6.15 32.85 -104.91
N MET A 125 5.60 33.87 -105.56
CA MET A 125 6.04 34.27 -106.90
C MET A 125 7.43 34.92 -106.89
N LEU A 126 7.74 35.75 -105.90
CA LEU A 126 9.07 36.36 -105.75
C LEU A 126 10.18 35.33 -105.49
N ILE A 127 9.92 34.34 -104.63
CA ILE A 127 10.83 33.23 -104.33
C ILE A 127 11.00 32.36 -105.57
N PHE A 128 9.90 32.07 -106.29
CA PHE A 128 9.93 31.37 -107.57
C PHE A 128 10.82 32.08 -108.59
N PHE A 129 10.66 33.39 -108.77
CA PHE A 129 11.48 34.19 -109.70
C PHE A 129 12.93 34.42 -109.23
N SER A 130 13.19 34.39 -107.92
CA SER A 130 14.56 34.51 -107.37
C SER A 130 15.32 33.19 -107.31
N SER A 131 14.63 32.05 -107.47
CA SER A 131 15.23 30.73 -107.42
C SER A 131 15.92 30.38 -108.74
N ASN A 132 17.11 29.80 -108.67
CA ASN A 132 17.85 29.41 -109.89
C ASN A 132 17.38 28.07 -110.47
N SER A 133 16.51 27.35 -109.75
CA SER A 133 15.90 26.08 -110.19
C SER A 133 14.61 25.79 -109.43
N GLY A 134 13.70 25.02 -110.05
CA GLY A 134 12.47 24.59 -109.38
C GLY A 134 12.72 23.77 -108.10
N GLY A 135 13.83 23.02 -108.04
CA GLY A 135 14.21 22.28 -106.83
C GLY A 135 14.60 23.19 -105.65
N GLU A 136 15.23 24.33 -105.93
CA GLU A 136 15.57 25.33 -104.91
C GLU A 136 14.32 26.06 -104.39
N PHE A 137 13.36 26.38 -105.27
CA PHE A 137 12.06 26.94 -104.88
C PHE A 137 11.30 26.03 -103.90
N PHE A 138 11.08 24.76 -104.26
CA PHE A 138 10.34 23.83 -103.41
C PHE A 138 11.08 23.55 -102.10
N ARG A 139 12.41 23.57 -102.10
CA ARG A 139 13.22 23.44 -100.88
C ARG A 139 13.04 24.65 -99.95
N ASP A 140 13.06 25.88 -100.47
CA ASP A 140 12.85 27.09 -99.64
C ASP A 140 11.42 27.15 -99.09
N LEU A 141 10.42 26.79 -99.90
CA LEU A 141 9.02 26.71 -99.47
C LEU A 141 8.83 25.68 -98.35
N ALA A 142 9.37 24.47 -98.55
CA ALA A 142 9.30 23.40 -97.54
C ALA A 142 10.04 23.78 -96.24
N TYR A 143 11.18 24.47 -96.35
CA TYR A 143 11.91 24.95 -95.17
C TYR A 143 11.09 25.95 -94.36
N ARG A 144 10.40 26.89 -95.02
CA ARG A 144 9.54 27.88 -94.35
C ARG A 144 8.31 27.26 -93.70
N GLU A 145 7.64 26.34 -94.38
CA GLU A 145 6.51 25.58 -93.81
C GLU A 145 6.96 24.79 -92.58
N LYS A 146 8.11 24.13 -92.67
CA LYS A 146 8.70 23.39 -91.55
C LYS A 146 9.05 24.29 -90.36
N LEU A 147 9.59 25.48 -90.61
CA LEU A 147 9.89 26.46 -89.56
C LEU A 147 8.62 26.93 -88.84
N ALA A 148 7.58 27.31 -89.59
CA ALA A 148 6.31 27.76 -89.00
C ALA A 148 5.64 26.66 -88.17
N HIS A 149 5.66 25.41 -88.66
CA HIS A 149 5.15 24.26 -87.92
C HIS A 149 5.95 24.00 -86.65
N ASN A 150 7.30 24.01 -86.73
CA ASN A 150 8.15 23.80 -85.55
C ASN A 150 7.89 24.87 -84.47
N ASP A 151 7.70 26.13 -84.86
CA ASP A 151 7.40 27.21 -83.93
C ASP A 151 6.05 27.01 -83.22
N GLN A 152 5.01 26.60 -83.96
CA GLN A 152 3.70 26.27 -83.36
C GLN A 152 3.80 25.12 -82.34
N GLU A 153 4.56 24.07 -82.65
CA GLU A 153 4.73 22.94 -81.74
C GLU A 153 5.48 23.33 -80.46
N ILE A 154 6.53 24.15 -80.55
CA ILE A 154 7.26 24.65 -79.37
C ILE A 154 6.32 25.44 -78.46
N ILE A 155 5.51 26.35 -79.01
CA ILE A 155 4.56 27.15 -78.23
C ILE A 155 3.53 26.26 -77.53
N LYS A 156 2.95 25.29 -78.25
CA LYS A 156 1.96 24.38 -77.67
C LYS A 156 2.55 23.56 -76.52
N VAL A 157 3.77 23.05 -76.68
CA VAL A 157 4.46 22.27 -75.65
C VAL A 157 4.71 23.14 -74.42
N VAL A 158 5.31 24.32 -74.59
CA VAL A 158 5.65 25.19 -73.46
C VAL A 158 4.39 25.76 -72.78
N ALA A 159 3.37 26.17 -73.53
CA ALA A 159 2.10 26.62 -72.97
C ALA A 159 1.36 25.49 -72.22
N GLY A 160 1.36 24.28 -72.78
CA GLY A 160 0.80 23.09 -72.13
C GLY A 160 1.55 22.74 -70.84
N GLU A 161 2.87 22.88 -70.84
CA GLU A 161 3.73 22.71 -69.68
C GLU A 161 3.46 23.75 -68.58
N ILE A 162 3.35 25.03 -68.92
CA ILE A 162 2.99 26.10 -67.97
C ILE A 162 1.62 25.82 -67.35
N ASN A 163 0.63 25.44 -68.16
CA ASN A 163 -0.71 25.12 -67.64
C ASN A 163 -0.68 23.92 -66.66
N LYS A 164 0.13 22.89 -66.97
CA LYS A 164 0.34 21.75 -66.05
C LYS A 164 0.98 22.20 -64.74
N LEU A 165 2.02 23.02 -64.78
CA LEU A 165 2.69 23.53 -63.58
C LEU A 165 1.74 24.41 -62.75
N ASN A 166 0.97 25.31 -63.38
CA ASN A 166 -0.03 26.14 -62.71
C ASN A 166 -1.10 25.28 -62.02
N THR A 167 -1.59 24.24 -62.70
CA THR A 167 -2.55 23.30 -62.11
C THR A 167 -1.95 22.54 -60.91
N GLN A 168 -0.68 22.12 -61.00
CA GLN A 168 0.04 21.49 -59.89
C GLN A 168 0.22 22.45 -58.71
N ALA A 169 0.56 23.72 -58.97
CA ALA A 169 0.72 24.74 -57.95
C ALA A 169 -0.58 24.98 -57.18
N GLU A 170 -1.70 25.14 -57.89
CA GLU A 170 -3.02 25.30 -57.28
C GLU A 170 -3.43 24.08 -56.44
N ASN A 171 -3.18 22.87 -56.93
CA ASN A 171 -3.45 21.65 -56.18
C ASN A 171 -2.61 21.56 -54.89
N MET A 172 -1.31 21.89 -54.95
CA MET A 172 -0.44 21.90 -53.78
C MET A 172 -0.83 22.99 -52.78
N LYS A 173 -1.27 24.16 -53.26
CA LYS A 173 -1.79 25.24 -52.42
C LYS A 173 -3.04 24.79 -51.65
N ARG A 174 -4.01 24.16 -52.33
CA ARG A 174 -5.19 23.57 -51.69
C ARG A 174 -4.82 22.48 -50.68
N GLN A 175 -3.85 21.62 -51.01
CA GLN A 175 -3.34 20.61 -50.07
C GLN A 175 -2.71 21.27 -48.83
N LYS A 176 -1.89 22.30 -49.00
CA LYS A 176 -1.29 23.07 -47.90
C LYS A 176 -2.35 23.69 -47.00
N GLU A 177 -3.36 24.34 -47.56
CA GLU A 177 -4.47 24.94 -46.81
C GLU A 177 -5.25 23.88 -46.01
N SER A 178 -5.58 22.75 -46.64
CA SER A 178 -6.27 21.65 -45.96
C SER A 178 -5.44 21.02 -44.83
N THR A 179 -4.12 20.88 -45.04
CA THR A 179 -3.18 20.32 -44.05
C THR A 179 -2.97 21.29 -42.89
N ALA A 180 -2.87 22.59 -43.17
CA ALA A 180 -2.79 23.64 -42.15
C ALA A 180 -4.08 23.68 -41.30
N ALA A 181 -5.25 23.60 -41.93
CA ALA A 181 -6.53 23.52 -41.23
C ALA A 181 -6.62 22.25 -40.36
N LEU A 182 -6.11 21.11 -40.84
CA LEU A 182 -6.03 19.88 -40.05
C LEU A 182 -5.09 20.06 -38.84
N LYS A 183 -3.90 20.63 -39.05
CA LYS A 183 -2.95 20.93 -37.97
C LYS A 183 -3.59 21.79 -36.88
N VAL A 184 -4.31 22.85 -37.21
CA VAL A 184 -5.02 23.70 -36.24
C VAL A 184 -6.04 22.90 -35.41
N ARG A 185 -6.78 21.98 -36.05
CA ARG A 185 -7.73 21.11 -35.32
C ARG A 185 -7.02 20.16 -34.36
N VAL A 186 -5.95 19.50 -34.82
CA VAL A 186 -5.17 18.58 -33.98
C VAL A 186 -4.48 19.32 -32.84
N ASP A 187 -3.92 20.52 -33.11
CA ASP A 187 -3.33 21.39 -32.08
C ASP A 187 -4.35 21.78 -31.01
N LYS A 188 -5.59 22.14 -31.41
CA LYS A 188 -6.66 22.46 -30.47
C LYS A 188 -7.05 21.27 -29.60
N GLN A 189 -7.12 20.07 -30.18
CA GLN A 189 -7.38 18.83 -29.43
C GLN A 189 -6.25 18.51 -28.46
N ALA A 190 -4.99 18.64 -28.90
CA ALA A 190 -3.82 18.44 -28.06
C ALA A 190 -3.78 19.43 -26.89
N GLY A 191 -4.07 20.72 -27.14
CA GLY A 191 -4.11 21.74 -26.09
C GLY A 191 -5.22 21.52 -25.07
N PHE A 192 -6.41 21.08 -25.51
CA PHE A 192 -7.49 20.69 -24.61
C PHE A 192 -7.07 19.50 -23.73
N LEU A 193 -6.55 18.44 -24.33
CA LEU A 193 -6.13 17.24 -23.61
C LEU A 193 -4.97 17.53 -22.64
N GLU A 194 -4.02 18.39 -23.03
CA GLU A 194 -2.93 18.85 -22.15
C GLU A 194 -3.47 19.60 -20.92
N GLY A 195 -4.52 20.41 -21.08
CA GLY A 195 -5.21 21.06 -19.96
C GLY A 195 -5.86 20.06 -19.00
N GLU A 196 -6.54 19.05 -19.52
CA GLU A 196 -7.18 18.00 -18.71
C GLU A 196 -6.15 17.12 -17.98
N VAL A 197 -5.07 16.73 -18.66
CA VAL A 197 -3.95 15.99 -18.05
C VAL A 197 -3.30 16.80 -16.92
N LYS A 198 -3.13 18.12 -17.08
CA LYS A 198 -2.59 18.99 -16.02
C LYS A 198 -3.52 19.03 -14.80
N LYS A 199 -4.83 19.19 -15.01
CA LYS A 199 -5.82 19.18 -13.91
C LYS A 199 -5.82 17.83 -13.18
N ALA A 200 -5.82 16.73 -13.92
CA ALA A 200 -5.76 15.39 -13.35
C ALA A 200 -4.47 15.18 -12.54
N SER A 201 -3.32 15.61 -13.06
CA SER A 201 -2.03 15.51 -12.38
C SER A 201 -1.97 16.34 -11.09
N ALA A 202 -2.54 17.56 -11.11
CA ALA A 202 -2.67 18.38 -9.92
C ALA A 202 -3.56 17.72 -8.85
N TYR A 203 -4.68 17.12 -9.28
CA TYR A 203 -5.58 16.40 -8.37
C TYR A 203 -4.93 15.13 -7.79
N VAL A 204 -4.16 14.39 -8.57
CA VAL A 204 -3.35 13.25 -8.08
C VAL A 204 -2.34 13.72 -7.02
N SER A 205 -1.69 14.86 -7.25
CA SER A 205 -0.76 15.44 -6.26
C SER A 205 -1.47 15.85 -4.98
N ASP A 206 -2.66 16.47 -5.07
CA ASP A 206 -3.48 16.83 -3.90
C ASP A 206 -3.89 15.59 -3.10
N LEU A 207 -4.40 14.56 -3.77
CA LEU A 207 -4.75 13.28 -3.15
C LEU A 207 -3.54 12.62 -2.49
N GLY A 208 -2.38 12.62 -3.15
CA GLY A 208 -1.13 12.11 -2.57
C GLY A 208 -0.74 12.85 -1.30
N GLY A 209 -0.90 14.18 -1.28
CA GLY A 209 -0.70 15.01 -0.08
C GLY A 209 -1.67 14.67 1.04
N LYS A 210 -2.96 14.49 0.74
CA LYS A 210 -3.98 14.08 1.71
C LYS A 210 -3.72 12.69 2.28
N ILE A 211 -3.34 11.72 1.44
CA ILE A 211 -2.95 10.38 1.88
C ILE A 211 -1.74 10.47 2.81
N ALA A 212 -0.70 11.23 2.44
CA ALA A 212 0.48 11.41 3.29
C ALA A 212 0.12 12.03 4.65
N ALA A 213 -0.76 13.04 4.67
CA ALA A 213 -1.25 13.64 5.91
C ALA A 213 -2.05 12.64 6.77
N LEU A 214 -2.92 11.83 6.16
CA LEU A 214 -3.66 10.77 6.86
C LEU A 214 -2.74 9.67 7.38
N THR A 215 -1.74 9.26 6.61
CA THR A 215 -0.72 8.29 7.03
C THR A 215 0.13 8.83 8.18
N ALA A 216 0.55 10.10 8.11
CA ALA A 216 1.25 10.76 9.19
C ALA A 216 0.39 10.84 10.46
N ARG A 217 -0.90 11.16 10.33
CA ARG A 217 -1.85 11.13 11.46
C ARG A 217 -2.03 9.72 12.02
N GLN A 218 -2.11 8.70 11.16
CA GLN A 218 -2.18 7.30 11.59
C GLN A 218 -0.93 6.93 12.39
N GLN A 219 0.25 7.30 11.91
CA GLN A 219 1.51 7.09 12.62
C GLN A 219 1.58 7.87 13.92
N ALA A 220 1.08 9.10 13.97
CA ALA A 220 0.99 9.89 15.19
C ALA A 220 0.05 9.25 16.21
N LEU A 221 -1.13 8.75 15.80
CA LEU A 221 -2.03 8.03 16.69
C LEU A 221 -1.48 6.67 17.13
N LEU A 222 -0.76 5.97 16.25
CA LEU A 222 -0.02 4.78 16.62
C LEU A 222 1.08 5.14 17.62
N ALA A 223 1.82 6.23 17.40
CA ALA A 223 2.86 6.73 18.30
C ALA A 223 2.33 7.33 19.60
N GLU A 224 1.09 7.82 19.66
CA GLU A 224 0.41 8.21 20.91
C GLU A 224 -0.08 6.96 21.65
N LYS A 225 -0.58 5.94 20.92
CA LYS A 225 -0.96 4.63 21.49
C LYS A 225 0.25 3.79 21.92
N THR A 226 1.38 3.91 21.22
CA THR A 226 2.66 3.27 21.52
C THR A 226 3.62 4.22 22.24
N GLY A 227 3.21 5.47 22.49
CA GLY A 227 3.99 6.52 23.16
C GLY A 227 4.28 6.21 24.62
N THR A 228 3.72 5.12 25.11
CA THR A 228 4.11 4.52 26.38
C THR A 228 5.11 3.38 26.21
N TYR A 229 5.19 2.66 25.07
CA TYR A 229 6.14 1.55 24.83
C TYR A 229 6.41 1.26 23.34
N ALA A 230 7.41 1.90 22.73
CA ALA A 230 8.10 1.39 21.55
C ALA A 230 9.57 1.86 21.58
N THR A 231 10.46 1.00 22.09
CA THR A 231 11.91 1.23 22.15
C THR A 231 12.62 0.15 21.35
N SER A 232 13.71 0.51 20.65
CA SER A 232 14.60 -0.46 19.98
C SER A 232 15.34 -1.32 21.01
N VAL A 233 15.75 -2.54 20.64
CA VAL A 233 16.62 -3.40 21.47
C VAL A 233 17.96 -2.69 21.62
N GLY A 234 18.19 -2.05 22.77
CA GLY A 234 19.40 -1.26 23.09
C GLY A 234 19.14 0.19 23.52
N ASP A 235 17.96 0.74 23.24
CA ASP A 235 17.61 2.15 23.58
C ASP A 235 16.88 2.29 24.92
N VAL A 236 16.57 1.18 25.58
CA VAL A 236 16.07 1.16 26.96
C VAL A 236 17.27 1.01 27.89
N PRO A 237 17.33 1.78 29.01
CA PRO A 237 18.32 1.57 30.04
C PRO A 237 18.38 0.08 30.39
N LEU A 238 19.60 -0.48 30.46
CA LEU A 238 19.81 -1.88 30.81
C LEU A 238 18.93 -2.21 32.02
N ALA A 239 18.11 -3.25 31.88
CA ALA A 239 17.35 -3.74 33.02
C ALA A 239 18.33 -3.98 34.18
N ASP A 240 17.93 -3.56 35.39
CA ASP A 240 18.68 -3.79 36.64
C ASP A 240 18.94 -5.29 36.89
N ASP A 241 18.32 -6.18 36.11
CA ASP A 241 18.52 -7.61 36.10
C ASP A 241 19.58 -8.02 35.06
N PRO A 242 20.77 -8.51 35.49
CA PRO A 242 21.82 -9.00 34.59
C PRO A 242 21.37 -10.11 33.64
N ALA A 243 20.34 -10.90 33.99
CA ALA A 243 19.85 -12.00 33.17
C ALA A 243 18.91 -11.56 32.04
N ALA A 244 18.42 -10.31 32.06
CA ALA A 244 17.53 -9.75 31.05
C ALA A 244 18.27 -8.93 29.99
N ARG A 245 19.61 -8.92 30.04
CA ARG A 245 20.43 -8.15 29.11
C ARG A 245 20.65 -8.89 27.79
N PRO A 246 20.73 -8.17 26.66
CA PRO A 246 21.04 -8.77 25.36
C PRO A 246 22.38 -9.51 25.28
N ASP A 247 23.33 -9.21 26.18
CA ASP A 247 24.65 -9.83 26.25
C ASP A 247 24.73 -11.03 27.21
N TYR A 248 23.63 -11.42 27.85
CA TYR A 248 23.60 -12.55 28.77
C TYR A 248 23.75 -13.88 28.02
N ASN A 249 24.84 -14.60 28.28
CA ASN A 249 25.06 -15.95 27.76
C ASN A 249 24.45 -16.98 28.72
N PRO A 250 23.38 -17.70 28.33
CA PRO A 250 22.72 -18.66 29.21
C PRO A 250 23.48 -19.99 29.37
N GLY A 251 24.66 -20.16 28.74
CA GLY A 251 25.50 -21.33 28.89
C GLY A 251 25.05 -22.56 28.08
N PHE A 252 24.08 -22.40 27.19
CA PHE A 252 23.62 -23.42 26.25
C PHE A 252 23.29 -22.81 24.89
N SER A 253 23.30 -23.63 23.82
CA SER A 253 22.92 -23.20 22.47
C SER A 253 22.32 -24.37 21.65
N PRO A 254 21.34 -24.11 20.77
CA PRO A 254 20.74 -22.80 20.47
C PRO A 254 19.83 -22.30 21.60
N ALA A 255 19.90 -21.01 21.91
CA ALA A 255 19.06 -20.36 22.91
C ALA A 255 18.16 -19.32 22.24
N PHE A 256 16.89 -19.27 22.63
CA PHE A 256 15.95 -18.24 22.22
C PHE A 256 15.41 -17.55 23.47
N ALA A 257 15.26 -16.23 23.39
CA ALA A 257 14.63 -15.42 24.42
C ALA A 257 13.37 -14.77 23.84
N MET A 258 12.26 -14.86 24.57
CA MET A 258 11.01 -14.18 24.21
C MET A 258 10.68 -13.17 25.30
N PHE A 259 10.50 -11.92 24.90
CA PHE A 259 10.08 -10.84 25.79
C PHE A 259 8.70 -10.35 25.33
N SER A 260 7.78 -10.14 26.26
CA SER A 260 6.51 -9.46 25.95
C SER A 260 6.51 -8.09 26.61
N PHE A 261 6.22 -7.05 25.83
CA PHE A 261 6.05 -5.69 26.34
C PHE A 261 4.57 -5.30 26.23
N GLY A 262 4.04 -4.74 27.32
CA GLY A 262 2.67 -4.26 27.50
C GLY A 262 2.57 -3.66 28.91
N ALA A 263 1.37 -3.31 29.36
CA ALA A 263 1.10 -3.21 30.80
C ALA A 263 0.54 -4.57 31.28
N PRO A 264 1.32 -5.67 31.29
CA PRO A 264 0.85 -6.83 32.02
C PRO A 264 0.70 -6.35 33.46
N HIS A 265 -0.33 -6.78 34.17
CA HIS A 265 -0.50 -6.47 35.59
C HIS A 265 0.67 -6.92 36.49
N PHE A 266 1.74 -7.50 35.91
CA PHE A 266 2.97 -8.03 36.53
C PHE A 266 2.73 -8.95 37.73
N LYS A 267 1.48 -9.36 37.95
CA LYS A 267 1.02 -10.00 39.18
C LYS A 267 0.17 -11.19 38.78
N GLY A 268 0.53 -12.35 39.31
CA GLY A 268 -0.29 -13.55 39.23
C GLY A 268 -0.23 -14.33 37.92
N MET A 269 -1.03 -15.39 37.84
CA MET A 269 -0.77 -16.55 36.97
C MET A 269 -1.04 -16.31 35.48
N SER A 270 -0.12 -16.75 34.61
CA SER A 270 -0.40 -16.90 33.17
C SER A 270 -1.21 -18.17 32.92
N GLN A 271 -2.35 -18.06 32.23
CA GLN A 271 -3.16 -19.24 31.87
C GLN A 271 -2.41 -20.14 30.88
N TYR A 272 -1.83 -19.59 29.80
CA TYR A 272 -1.03 -20.37 28.85
C TYR A 272 0.26 -20.93 29.47
N GLY A 273 0.92 -20.14 30.33
CA GLY A 273 2.10 -20.64 31.05
C GLY A 273 1.75 -21.76 32.03
N ALA A 274 0.62 -21.67 32.74
CA ALA A 274 0.12 -22.75 33.60
C ALA A 274 -0.21 -24.00 32.79
N PHE A 275 -0.80 -23.85 31.61
CA PHE A 275 -1.03 -24.95 30.68
C PHE A 275 0.28 -25.62 30.23
N GLY A 276 1.31 -24.84 29.90
CA GLY A 276 2.64 -25.37 29.59
C GLY A 276 3.27 -26.14 30.76
N ARG A 277 3.19 -25.59 31.98
CA ARG A 277 3.69 -26.26 33.20
C ARG A 277 2.95 -27.57 33.49
N ALA A 278 1.63 -27.60 33.34
CA ALA A 278 0.82 -28.80 33.49
C ALA A 278 1.21 -29.88 32.47
N LYS A 279 1.42 -29.49 31.21
CA LYS A 279 1.92 -30.41 30.17
C LYS A 279 3.31 -30.97 30.47
N ASN A 280 4.14 -30.22 31.18
CA ASN A 280 5.46 -30.67 31.66
C ASN A 280 5.37 -31.50 32.95
N GLY A 281 4.17 -31.93 33.36
CA GLY A 281 3.96 -32.83 34.50
C GLY A 281 3.90 -32.14 35.86
N GLN A 282 3.92 -30.80 35.92
CA GLN A 282 3.75 -30.10 37.20
C GLN A 282 2.28 -30.18 37.67
N ASN A 283 2.08 -30.51 38.94
CA ASN A 283 0.75 -30.48 39.54
C ASN A 283 0.30 -29.04 39.86
N TYR A 284 -0.99 -28.86 40.14
CA TYR A 284 -1.55 -27.53 40.38
C TYR A 284 -0.90 -26.79 41.56
N ARG A 285 -0.42 -27.52 42.59
CA ARG A 285 0.27 -26.91 43.73
C ARG A 285 1.60 -26.30 43.31
N GLN A 286 2.40 -27.04 42.55
CA GLN A 286 3.67 -26.58 41.99
C GLN A 286 3.47 -25.41 41.02
N ILE A 287 2.41 -25.45 40.21
CA ILE A 287 2.04 -24.37 39.30
C ILE A 287 1.73 -23.09 40.10
N LEU A 288 0.89 -23.19 41.13
CA LEU A 288 0.51 -22.05 41.97
C LEU A 288 1.70 -21.49 42.76
N GLU A 289 2.54 -22.34 43.33
CA GLU A 289 3.76 -21.92 44.02
C GLU A 289 4.73 -21.19 43.07
N ALA A 290 4.89 -21.69 41.84
CA ALA A 290 5.71 -21.02 40.83
C ALA A 290 5.18 -19.63 40.45
N TYR A 291 3.87 -19.39 40.54
CA TYR A 291 3.23 -18.15 40.11
C TYR A 291 2.98 -17.12 41.21
N TYR A 292 2.75 -17.57 42.44
CA TYR A 292 2.43 -16.70 43.57
C TYR A 292 3.53 -16.69 44.66
N GLY A 293 4.56 -17.54 44.52
CA GLY A 293 5.72 -17.56 45.39
C GLY A 293 5.41 -18.12 46.78
N ASN A 294 5.71 -17.35 47.83
CA ASN A 294 5.60 -17.72 49.25
C ASN A 294 4.13 -17.85 49.72
N VAL A 295 3.40 -18.80 49.12
CA VAL A 295 1.99 -19.08 49.39
C VAL A 295 1.81 -20.50 49.90
N GLU A 296 0.70 -20.71 50.60
CA GLU A 296 0.22 -22.00 51.06
C GLU A 296 -1.19 -22.21 50.52
N ILE A 297 -1.47 -23.43 50.05
CA ILE A 297 -2.83 -23.82 49.70
C ILE A 297 -3.49 -24.33 50.98
N ARG A 298 -4.54 -23.63 51.42
CA ARG A 298 -5.29 -23.97 52.63
C ARG A 298 -6.74 -24.24 52.29
N LYS A 299 -7.30 -25.29 52.88
CA LYS A 299 -8.73 -25.54 52.85
C LYS A 299 -9.42 -24.72 53.93
N VAL A 300 -10.40 -23.90 53.57
CA VAL A 300 -11.08 -22.96 54.48
C VAL A 300 -12.59 -23.12 54.41
N ASN A 301 -13.32 -22.60 55.41
CA ASN A 301 -14.77 -22.49 55.28
C ASN A 301 -15.10 -21.30 54.37
N VAL A 302 -15.47 -21.59 53.13
CA VAL A 302 -15.88 -20.57 52.16
C VAL A 302 -17.34 -20.17 52.37
N PRO A 303 -17.75 -18.92 52.08
CA PRO A 303 -19.14 -18.52 52.18
C PRO A 303 -20.02 -19.36 51.24
N SER A 304 -21.25 -19.65 51.68
CA SER A 304 -22.22 -20.41 50.87
C SER A 304 -22.66 -19.66 49.61
N VAL A 305 -22.67 -18.32 49.67
CA VAL A 305 -23.07 -17.43 48.59
C VAL A 305 -22.06 -16.30 48.38
N ILE A 306 -22.03 -15.77 47.15
CA ILE A 306 -21.26 -14.59 46.78
C ILE A 306 -22.16 -13.58 46.07
N ASN A 307 -21.98 -12.29 46.38
CA ASN A 307 -22.70 -11.20 45.73
C ASN A 307 -21.99 -10.80 44.44
N THR A 308 -22.67 -10.93 43.30
CA THR A 308 -22.11 -10.61 41.98
C THR A 308 -22.92 -9.56 41.24
N SER A 309 -22.40 -8.99 40.15
CA SER A 309 -23.19 -8.14 39.25
C SER A 309 -24.42 -8.84 38.67
N ALA A 310 -24.39 -10.17 38.50
CA ALA A 310 -25.51 -11.00 38.02
C ALA A 310 -26.49 -11.44 39.13
N GLY A 311 -26.28 -11.02 40.38
CA GLY A 311 -27.08 -11.39 41.55
C GLY A 311 -26.30 -12.19 42.58
N THR A 312 -27.00 -12.68 43.61
CA THR A 312 -26.42 -13.54 44.65
C THR A 312 -26.41 -14.99 44.16
N LEU A 313 -25.22 -15.59 44.05
CA LEU A 313 -25.02 -16.93 43.52
C LEU A 313 -24.43 -17.85 44.58
N ALA A 314 -24.76 -19.15 44.54
CA ALA A 314 -24.07 -20.16 45.33
C ALA A 314 -22.59 -20.20 44.93
N PHE A 315 -21.67 -20.06 45.89
CA PHE A 315 -20.26 -19.80 45.59
C PHE A 315 -19.58 -20.97 44.86
N GLU A 316 -19.45 -22.13 45.50
CA GLU A 316 -18.89 -23.34 44.86
C GLU A 316 -19.89 -23.99 43.90
N GLY A 317 -21.17 -23.98 44.27
CA GLY A 317 -22.22 -24.69 43.55
C GLY A 317 -22.56 -24.11 42.19
N ASN A 318 -22.30 -22.80 41.97
CA ASN A 318 -22.67 -22.09 40.75
C ASN A 318 -21.55 -21.15 40.26
N TYR A 319 -21.15 -20.17 41.07
CA TYR A 319 -20.20 -19.12 40.64
C TYR A 319 -18.87 -19.72 40.15
N MET A 320 -18.23 -20.57 40.95
CA MET A 320 -16.96 -21.19 40.57
C MET A 320 -17.06 -22.09 39.33
N LYS A 321 -18.18 -22.81 39.16
CA LYS A 321 -18.44 -23.63 37.96
C LYS A 321 -18.68 -22.80 36.70
N GLY A 322 -19.16 -21.57 36.85
CA GLY A 322 -19.44 -20.64 35.76
C GLY A 322 -18.24 -19.84 35.25
N ILE A 323 -17.07 -19.90 35.91
CA ILE A 323 -15.87 -19.17 35.47
C ILE A 323 -15.42 -19.66 34.08
N ALA A 324 -15.44 -18.77 33.09
CA ALA A 324 -15.30 -19.08 31.67
C ALA A 324 -13.99 -18.59 31.03
N GLU A 325 -12.90 -18.61 31.81
CA GLU A 325 -11.58 -18.08 31.40
C GLU A 325 -10.75 -19.09 30.60
N MET A 326 -10.56 -20.30 31.13
CA MET A 326 -9.78 -21.36 30.48
C MET A 326 -10.68 -22.34 29.71
N PRO A 327 -10.28 -22.76 28.48
CA PRO A 327 -11.01 -23.77 27.72
C PRO A 327 -11.03 -25.13 28.42
N THR A 328 -12.20 -25.76 28.53
CA THR A 328 -12.37 -27.09 29.15
C THR A 328 -11.56 -28.18 28.44
N VAL A 329 -11.41 -28.07 27.11
CA VAL A 329 -10.62 -28.99 26.26
C VAL A 329 -9.13 -29.04 26.63
N TRP A 330 -8.60 -28.05 27.38
CA TRP A 330 -7.22 -28.11 27.85
C TRP A 330 -6.99 -29.26 28.80
N ALA A 331 -8.02 -29.68 29.53
CA ALA A 331 -7.96 -30.86 30.39
C ALA A 331 -7.54 -32.12 29.62
N ASP A 332 -8.09 -32.31 28.40
CA ASP A 332 -7.84 -33.48 27.55
C ASP A 332 -6.48 -33.41 26.84
N ARG A 333 -5.81 -32.26 26.89
CA ARG A 333 -4.52 -31.99 26.26
C ARG A 333 -3.35 -31.94 27.27
N GLY A 334 -3.53 -32.57 28.43
CA GLY A 334 -2.53 -32.57 29.52
C GLY A 334 -2.56 -31.33 30.41
N GLY A 335 -3.59 -30.49 30.28
CA GLY A 335 -3.74 -29.23 31.01
C GLY A 335 -4.65 -29.28 32.23
N TYR A 336 -5.04 -30.47 32.71
CA TYR A 336 -6.02 -30.59 33.80
C TYR A 336 -5.56 -29.91 35.09
N GLU A 337 -4.27 -30.04 35.42
CA GLU A 337 -3.66 -29.40 36.57
C GLU A 337 -3.62 -27.86 36.46
N ALA A 338 -3.61 -27.32 35.24
CA ALA A 338 -3.73 -25.88 35.03
C ALA A 338 -5.16 -25.39 35.32
N LEU A 339 -6.20 -26.19 35.00
CA LEU A 339 -7.58 -25.86 35.36
C LEU A 339 -7.77 -25.87 36.88
N LYS A 340 -7.17 -26.82 37.58
CA LYS A 340 -7.17 -26.85 39.06
C LYS A 340 -6.47 -25.63 39.65
N ALA A 341 -5.30 -25.26 39.10
CA ALA A 341 -4.58 -24.06 39.53
C ALA A 341 -5.46 -22.81 39.35
N GLN A 342 -6.11 -22.69 38.20
CA GLN A 342 -7.03 -21.58 37.93
C GLN A 342 -8.24 -21.57 38.85
N ALA A 343 -8.81 -22.73 39.20
CA ALA A 343 -9.94 -22.80 40.14
C ALA A 343 -9.54 -22.26 41.53
N VAL A 344 -8.39 -22.67 42.06
CA VAL A 344 -7.87 -22.18 43.35
C VAL A 344 -7.54 -20.69 43.31
N ALA A 345 -6.89 -20.23 42.23
CA ALA A 345 -6.59 -18.81 42.03
C ALA A 345 -7.87 -17.98 41.94
N ALA A 346 -8.83 -18.41 41.11
CA ALA A 346 -10.11 -17.75 40.93
C ALA A 346 -10.92 -17.65 42.21
N ARG A 347 -10.91 -18.70 43.05
CA ARG A 347 -11.55 -18.70 44.36
C ARG A 347 -10.92 -17.67 45.30
N SER A 348 -9.60 -17.66 45.35
CA SER A 348 -8.82 -16.76 46.20
C SER A 348 -9.04 -15.29 45.81
N TYR A 349 -9.03 -15.01 44.50
CA TYR A 349 -9.35 -13.69 43.95
C TYR A 349 -10.76 -13.26 44.34
N ALA A 350 -11.77 -14.08 44.10
CA ALA A 350 -13.16 -13.75 44.39
C ALA A 350 -13.37 -13.39 45.86
N LEU A 351 -12.81 -14.20 46.78
CA LEU A 351 -12.89 -13.95 48.23
C LEU A 351 -12.14 -12.68 48.63
N ALA A 352 -10.91 -12.50 48.16
CA ALA A 352 -10.13 -11.29 48.43
C ALA A 352 -10.82 -10.02 47.91
N TYR A 353 -11.51 -10.11 46.77
CA TYR A 353 -12.22 -9.01 46.12
C TYR A 353 -13.46 -8.59 46.90
N VAL A 354 -14.26 -9.54 47.39
CA VAL A 354 -15.46 -9.24 48.21
C VAL A 354 -15.12 -8.90 49.67
N GLY A 355 -13.83 -8.77 50.00
CA GLY A 355 -13.36 -8.37 51.32
C GLY A 355 -13.31 -9.50 52.36
N TRP A 356 -13.52 -10.75 51.95
CA TRP A 356 -13.40 -11.91 52.84
C TRP A 356 -11.95 -12.08 53.29
N ARG A 357 -11.75 -12.32 54.60
CA ARG A 357 -10.44 -12.56 55.23
C ARG A 357 -10.52 -13.81 56.10
N ILE A 358 -9.37 -14.44 56.35
CA ILE A 358 -9.32 -15.66 57.16
C ILE A 358 -9.79 -15.37 58.59
N ASN A 359 -9.33 -14.24 59.14
CA ASN A 359 -9.68 -13.80 60.49
C ASN A 359 -11.01 -13.03 60.56
N ASN A 360 -11.60 -12.69 59.41
CA ASN A 360 -12.87 -11.97 59.31
C ASN A 360 -13.60 -12.45 58.06
N GLN A 361 -14.43 -13.49 58.22
CA GLN A 361 -15.11 -14.18 57.13
C GLN A 361 -16.30 -13.39 56.54
N ASN A 362 -16.37 -12.08 56.78
CA ASN A 362 -17.39 -11.21 56.21
C ASN A 362 -17.08 -10.92 54.73
N ALA A 363 -18.00 -11.32 53.84
CA ALA A 363 -17.95 -11.04 52.40
C ALA A 363 -18.93 -9.91 52.05
N GLY A 364 -18.58 -8.66 52.38
CA GLY A 364 -19.45 -7.49 52.20
C GLY A 364 -19.43 -6.87 50.79
N GLY A 365 -18.43 -7.21 49.97
CA GLY A 365 -18.25 -6.66 48.63
C GLY A 365 -19.07 -7.35 47.54
N ARG A 366 -19.14 -6.71 46.37
CA ARG A 366 -19.80 -7.24 45.16
C ARG A 366 -18.79 -7.37 44.03
N ILE A 367 -18.65 -8.56 43.44
CA ILE A 367 -17.72 -8.83 42.32
C ILE A 367 -18.43 -8.72 40.95
N CYS A 368 -17.76 -8.17 39.94
CA CYS A 368 -18.31 -8.09 38.59
C CYS A 368 -18.16 -9.41 37.82
N THR A 369 -19.07 -9.68 36.87
CA THR A 369 -19.11 -10.92 36.08
C THR A 369 -18.55 -10.76 34.66
N THR A 370 -17.90 -9.63 34.38
CA THR A 370 -17.29 -9.27 33.10
C THR A 370 -15.78 -9.45 33.14
N GLU A 371 -15.12 -9.25 31.98
CA GLU A 371 -13.65 -9.28 31.83
C GLU A 371 -12.89 -8.32 32.77
N SER A 372 -13.59 -7.34 33.37
CA SER A 372 -13.01 -6.44 34.37
C SER A 372 -12.72 -7.11 35.72
N CYS A 373 -13.35 -8.27 36.02
CA CYS A 373 -13.08 -9.06 37.22
C CYS A 373 -12.82 -10.52 36.85
N GLN A 374 -13.89 -11.30 36.65
CA GLN A 374 -13.84 -12.69 36.22
C GLN A 374 -15.04 -12.94 35.31
N VAL A 375 -14.79 -13.48 34.13
CA VAL A 375 -15.86 -13.80 33.19
C VAL A 375 -16.67 -14.98 33.74
N TYR A 376 -17.94 -14.71 34.08
CA TYR A 376 -18.90 -15.72 34.52
C TYR A 376 -19.93 -15.98 33.42
N ASN A 377 -20.20 -17.26 33.15
CA ASN A 377 -21.20 -17.72 32.21
C ASN A 377 -22.14 -18.73 32.88
N SER A 378 -23.44 -18.40 32.94
CA SER A 378 -24.47 -19.24 33.55
C SER A 378 -24.72 -20.55 32.79
N GLY A 379 -24.55 -20.56 31.47
CA GLY A 379 -24.61 -21.78 30.65
C GLY A 379 -23.48 -22.76 30.98
N LYS A 380 -22.26 -22.24 31.19
CA LYS A 380 -21.12 -23.05 31.67
C LYS A 380 -21.35 -23.59 33.07
N ALA A 381 -21.96 -22.80 33.96
CA ALA A 381 -22.28 -23.26 35.32
C ALA A 381 -23.22 -24.48 35.33
N GLY A 382 -24.17 -24.53 34.38
CA GLY A 382 -25.10 -25.66 34.22
C GLY A 382 -24.48 -26.93 33.61
N SER A 383 -23.44 -26.79 32.77
CA SER A 383 -22.70 -27.91 32.17
C SER A 383 -21.18 -27.63 32.18
N PRO A 384 -20.52 -27.74 33.34
CA PRO A 384 -19.15 -27.28 33.50
C PRO A 384 -18.10 -28.28 32.94
N GLY A 385 -18.49 -29.50 32.59
CA GLY A 385 -17.58 -30.54 32.10
C GLY A 385 -16.37 -30.74 33.01
N ARG A 386 -15.18 -30.94 32.41
CA ARG A 386 -13.91 -31.13 33.14
C ARG A 386 -13.50 -29.91 33.98
N TRP A 387 -14.01 -28.71 33.69
CA TRP A 387 -13.82 -27.56 34.59
C TRP A 387 -14.55 -27.76 35.92
N GLY A 388 -15.76 -28.33 35.89
CA GLY A 388 -16.52 -28.64 37.09
C GLY A 388 -15.84 -29.69 37.97
N ASP A 389 -15.16 -30.66 37.35
CA ASP A 389 -14.34 -31.64 38.07
C ASP A 389 -13.14 -30.97 38.76
N ALA A 390 -12.42 -30.07 38.06
CA ALA A 390 -11.32 -29.32 38.65
C ALA A 390 -11.76 -28.41 39.82
N VAL A 391 -12.92 -27.76 39.70
CA VAL A 391 -13.51 -26.95 40.79
C VAL A 391 -13.85 -27.83 41.99
N ARG A 392 -14.47 -29.00 41.76
CA ARG A 392 -14.86 -29.95 42.81
C ARG A 392 -13.63 -30.57 43.50
N GLU A 393 -12.62 -30.97 42.75
CA GLU A 393 -11.39 -31.57 43.30
C GLU A 393 -10.57 -30.58 44.11
N THR A 394 -10.71 -29.28 43.84
CA THR A 394 -10.04 -28.20 44.59
C THR A 394 -11.01 -27.43 45.49
N GLU A 395 -12.15 -28.03 45.82
CA GLU A 395 -13.22 -27.35 46.58
C GLU A 395 -12.70 -26.79 47.90
N ALA A 396 -13.06 -25.54 48.17
CA ALA A 396 -12.66 -24.80 49.37
C ALA A 396 -11.14 -24.59 49.55
N GLU A 397 -10.31 -24.94 48.56
CA GLU A 397 -8.88 -24.64 48.58
C GLU A 397 -8.61 -23.22 48.06
N ILE A 398 -7.90 -22.43 48.87
CA ILE A 398 -7.49 -21.05 48.55
C ILE A 398 -6.00 -20.85 48.75
N LEU A 399 -5.47 -19.78 48.16
CA LEU A 399 -4.11 -19.30 48.34
C LEU A 399 -4.04 -18.37 49.54
N VAL A 400 -3.17 -18.70 50.47
CA VAL A 400 -2.87 -17.92 51.67
C VAL A 400 -1.41 -17.49 51.61
N SER A 401 -1.13 -16.22 51.84
CA SER A 401 0.25 -15.74 51.93
C SER A 401 0.87 -16.26 53.22
N ARG A 402 2.04 -16.92 53.14
CA ARG A 402 2.75 -17.38 54.34
C ARG A 402 3.27 -16.23 55.20
N SER A 403 3.48 -15.04 54.62
CA SER A 403 3.95 -13.86 55.35
C SER A 403 2.82 -13.11 56.05
N SER A 404 1.64 -12.97 55.44
CA SER A 404 0.52 -12.25 56.06
C SER A 404 -0.52 -13.14 56.73
N GLY A 405 -0.49 -14.46 56.48
CA GLY A 405 -1.51 -15.40 56.97
C GLY A 405 -2.91 -15.20 56.39
N GLU A 406 -3.03 -14.37 55.34
CA GLU A 406 -4.30 -13.93 54.76
C GLU A 406 -4.46 -14.38 53.31
N VAL A 407 -5.71 -14.39 52.82
CA VAL A 407 -6.02 -14.76 51.42
C VAL A 407 -5.29 -13.84 50.43
N VAL A 408 -4.67 -14.46 49.42
CA VAL A 408 -3.95 -13.76 48.36
C VAL A 408 -4.94 -13.21 47.34
N ASN A 409 -4.73 -11.96 46.92
CA ASN A 409 -5.41 -11.43 45.74
C ASN A 409 -4.77 -12.04 44.48
N ALA A 410 -5.29 -13.20 44.07
CA ALA A 410 -4.69 -14.07 43.06
C ALA A 410 -5.11 -13.68 41.63
N TRP A 411 -4.51 -12.61 41.12
CA TRP A 411 -4.67 -12.17 39.73
C TRP A 411 -4.26 -13.24 38.73
N TYR A 412 -4.89 -13.29 37.57
CA TYR A 412 -4.48 -14.16 36.47
C TYR A 412 -4.87 -13.52 35.13
N ALA A 413 -4.17 -13.90 34.06
CA ALA A 413 -4.44 -13.42 32.71
C ALA A 413 -4.11 -14.48 31.65
N SER A 414 -4.69 -14.35 30.46
CA SER A 414 -4.46 -15.27 29.33
C SER A 414 -2.96 -15.48 29.06
N THR A 415 -2.23 -14.38 28.83
CA THR A 415 -0.77 -14.38 28.60
C THR A 415 -0.12 -13.30 29.49
N SER A 416 0.91 -13.68 30.26
CA SER A 416 1.77 -12.72 30.96
C SER A 416 3.23 -13.00 30.62
N GLY A 417 3.98 -11.94 30.32
CA GLY A 417 5.33 -11.97 29.73
C GLY A 417 6.48 -12.53 30.55
N GLY A 418 6.24 -13.49 31.43
CA GLY A 418 7.28 -14.13 32.24
C GLY A 418 7.84 -13.28 33.40
N TYR A 419 7.68 -11.95 33.41
CA TYR A 419 8.04 -11.11 34.55
C TYR A 419 6.89 -11.02 35.57
N GLN A 420 7.12 -11.51 36.78
CA GLN A 420 6.13 -11.52 37.86
C GLN A 420 6.70 -10.91 39.14
N GLU A 421 6.08 -9.83 39.59
CA GLU A 421 6.33 -9.23 40.89
C GLU A 421 5.48 -9.95 41.94
N GLY A 422 6.09 -10.87 42.67
CA GLY A 422 5.48 -11.49 43.86
C GLY A 422 5.32 -10.44 44.96
N ARG A 423 4.15 -9.80 45.08
CA ARG A 423 3.83 -8.94 46.22
C ARG A 423 2.53 -9.37 46.90
N GLY A 424 2.69 -10.16 47.96
CA GLY A 424 1.76 -10.18 49.09
C GLY A 424 2.24 -9.19 50.15
N GLY A 425 1.42 -8.20 50.49
CA GLY A 425 1.67 -7.30 51.62
C GLY A 425 1.44 -5.82 51.31
N ARG A 426 0.60 -5.18 52.14
CA ARG A 426 0.37 -3.74 52.22
C ARG A 426 1.70 -2.96 52.25
N THR A 427 1.65 -1.76 51.68
CA THR A 427 2.64 -0.67 51.74
C THR A 427 3.47 -0.65 53.02
N GLU A 428 4.73 -1.06 52.95
CA GLU A 428 5.80 -0.52 53.80
C GLU A 428 7.11 -0.41 53.00
N ARG A 429 7.82 0.69 53.25
CA ARG A 429 9.06 1.08 52.59
C ARG A 429 10.20 0.14 52.98
N GLY A 430 11.01 -0.26 52.00
CA GLY A 430 12.42 -0.59 52.20
C GLY A 430 12.77 -2.09 52.23
N LYS A 431 13.79 -2.41 51.41
CA LYS A 431 14.63 -3.63 51.33
C LYS A 431 14.17 -4.74 50.38
N ARG A 432 14.81 -4.76 49.19
CA ARG A 432 14.89 -5.87 48.23
C ARG A 432 15.48 -7.11 48.93
N ARG A 433 14.81 -8.25 48.83
CA ARG A 433 15.41 -9.58 48.94
C ARG A 433 15.16 -10.30 47.62
N GLU A 434 16.25 -10.77 47.02
CA GLU A 434 16.32 -11.44 45.73
C GLU A 434 15.65 -12.82 45.79
N SER A 435 14.81 -13.13 44.80
CA SER A 435 14.39 -14.50 44.50
C SER A 435 14.47 -14.70 43.00
N HIS A 436 15.31 -15.65 42.60
CA HIS A 436 15.75 -15.94 41.23
C HIS A 436 14.62 -16.54 40.37
N PRO A 437 14.46 -16.17 39.09
CA PRO A 437 13.55 -16.86 38.17
C PRO A 437 14.12 -18.22 37.76
N GLY A 438 13.36 -19.29 38.00
CA GLY A 438 13.73 -20.66 37.62
C GLY A 438 13.58 -20.93 36.12
N PHE A 439 14.69 -21.27 35.47
CA PHE A 439 14.71 -21.90 34.14
C PHE A 439 14.16 -23.34 34.23
N ILE A 440 13.31 -23.74 33.27
CA ILE A 440 12.91 -25.14 33.09
C ILE A 440 14.12 -25.89 32.51
N LYS A 441 14.74 -26.76 33.33
CA LYS A 441 15.78 -27.69 32.88
C LYS A 441 15.13 -28.88 32.16
N ASP A 442 15.56 -29.14 30.94
CA ASP A 442 15.42 -30.47 30.33
C ASP A 442 16.36 -31.45 31.06
N GLY A 443 15.90 -32.68 31.25
CA GLY A 443 16.47 -33.64 32.19
C GLY A 443 17.80 -34.23 31.73
N THR A 444 18.80 -34.23 32.62
CA THR A 444 19.61 -35.38 33.06
C THR A 444 20.70 -34.90 34.04
N ASN A 445 20.77 -35.54 35.21
CA ASN A 445 21.76 -35.39 36.29
C ASN A 445 23.15 -35.94 35.82
N PRO A 446 24.34 -35.68 36.43
CA PRO A 446 24.57 -35.32 37.84
C PRO A 446 25.61 -34.21 38.16
N ASP A 447 25.51 -33.76 39.39
CA ASP A 447 26.38 -32.92 40.25
C ASP A 447 27.89 -32.82 39.90
N PRO A 448 28.44 -31.63 39.55
CA PRO A 448 29.88 -31.41 39.42
C PRO A 448 30.47 -30.84 40.72
N GLY A 449 30.40 -31.63 41.78
CA GLY A 449 30.82 -31.28 43.14
C GLY A 449 31.72 -32.33 43.79
N ARG A 450 32.44 -33.14 43.01
CA ARG A 450 33.50 -34.02 43.50
C ARG A 450 34.51 -34.28 42.39
N LEU A 451 35.79 -34.08 42.71
CA LEU A 451 36.99 -34.31 41.88
C LEU A 451 37.51 -33.09 41.09
N ALA A 452 37.74 -31.98 41.81
CA ALA A 452 39.00 -31.26 41.60
C ALA A 452 40.13 -32.08 42.24
N ALA A 453 40.84 -32.88 41.45
CA ALA A 453 42.23 -33.32 41.66
C ALA A 453 42.50 -34.58 40.83
N GLU A 454 42.76 -34.40 39.53
CA GLU A 454 43.70 -35.30 38.85
C GLU A 454 44.23 -34.63 37.57
N ALA A 455 45.51 -34.28 37.66
CA ALA A 455 46.48 -34.33 36.58
C ALA A 455 46.21 -33.49 35.31
N THR A 456 46.83 -32.30 35.30
CA THR A 456 47.90 -31.98 34.35
C THR A 456 48.30 -33.13 33.40
N ARG A 457 47.93 -33.03 32.12
CA ARG A 457 48.75 -33.39 30.95
C ARG A 457 47.94 -33.21 29.67
N GLY A 458 48.35 -32.28 28.81
CA GLY A 458 47.73 -32.17 27.48
C GLY A 458 47.86 -30.84 26.75
N LEU A 459 48.79 -29.96 27.13
CA LEU A 459 49.29 -28.94 26.20
C LEU A 459 49.77 -29.62 24.92
N ARG A 460 49.11 -29.37 23.78
CA ARG A 460 49.78 -29.01 22.51
C ARG A 460 48.82 -28.84 21.34
N LYS A 461 49.05 -27.74 20.60
CA LYS A 461 48.85 -27.53 19.14
C LYS A 461 47.37 -27.31 18.76
N ARG A 462 46.94 -26.23 18.09
CA ARG A 462 47.62 -25.33 17.14
C ARG A 462 46.79 -24.04 16.95
N ASN A 463 47.50 -22.92 16.84
CA ASN A 463 47.26 -21.73 15.99
C ASN A 463 46.09 -21.79 14.99
N LEU A 464 45.17 -20.82 14.96
CA LEU A 464 45.24 -19.46 14.35
C LEU A 464 45.03 -19.42 12.81
N ARG A 465 44.07 -18.58 12.41
CA ARG A 465 43.80 -17.92 11.10
C ARG A 465 43.12 -18.79 10.02
N ILE A 466 42.11 -18.31 9.29
CA ILE A 466 41.69 -16.92 8.94
C ILE A 466 40.23 -16.70 9.32
#